data_AF-A0A7S1UMG3-F1
#
_entry.id   AF-A0A7S1UMG3-F1
#
_cell.length_a   1.000
_cell.length_b   1.000
_cell.length_c   1.000
_cell.angle_alpha   90.00
_cell.angle_beta   90.00
_cell.angle_gamma   90.00
#
_symmetry.space_group_name_H-M   'P 1'
#
loop_
_entity.id
_entity.type
_entity.pdbx_description
1 polymer ?
#
loop_
_entity_poly.entity_id
_entity_poly.type
_entity_poly.pdbx_seq_one_letter_code
_entity_poly.pdbx_strand_id
1 'polypeptide(L)'
;VEQHFSAVPAEPPAELKATNAAANGFFPFAERLARRVDVVPVREMRRVEILYPAPPVPGWRESHVYRLFSHVLGHEGSHSLHAALRRKGWARSFSAGYALSIQDCIAFKVSAELTKEGEAHLDEVIDLMFRWVARARELDVATLGRIYEEEQTLNQMSFDWTERSAPEDVASGVANNLEYYPPDLVLLRPRVAAFFDEAGAKKIQAGLAPEHAVLVVTRKPSGAGAEDASAAAAEEEEKRRVFPLEIPLKQVISMLATVL
;
A
#
# COMPACT_ATOMS: atom_id res chain seq x y z
N VAL A 1 -38.13 8.29 0.40
CA VAL A 1 -37.34 7.08 0.09
C VAL A 1 -38.24 5.97 -0.42
N GLU A 2 -39.23 5.53 0.36
CA GLU A 2 -40.15 4.45 -0.04
C GLU A 2 -40.82 4.67 -1.40
N GLN A 3 -41.36 5.87 -1.67
CA GLN A 3 -42.00 6.19 -2.95
C GLN A 3 -41.12 5.94 -4.18
N HIS A 4 -39.80 6.10 -4.05
CA HIS A 4 -38.86 6.05 -5.17
C HIS A 4 -38.02 4.76 -5.22
N PHE A 5 -37.80 4.08 -4.09
CA PHE A 5 -36.91 2.93 -4.00
C PHE A 5 -37.61 1.60 -3.67
N SER A 6 -38.88 1.61 -3.22
CA SER A 6 -39.62 0.37 -2.89
C SER A 6 -39.94 -0.49 -4.11
N ALA A 7 -39.94 0.09 -5.31
CA ALA A 7 -40.16 -0.63 -6.56
C ALA A 7 -38.90 -1.33 -7.09
N VAL A 8 -37.73 -1.11 -6.47
CA VAL A 8 -36.49 -1.82 -6.82
C VAL A 8 -36.63 -3.26 -6.35
N PRO A 9 -36.55 -4.26 -7.26
CA PRO A 9 -36.64 -5.66 -6.87
C PRO A 9 -35.55 -6.01 -5.85
N ALA A 10 -35.92 -6.66 -4.76
CA ALA A 10 -34.99 -7.29 -3.83
C ALA A 10 -34.49 -8.62 -4.43
N GLU A 11 -33.88 -8.54 -5.62
CA GLU A 11 -33.14 -9.68 -6.15
C GLU A 11 -31.85 -9.80 -5.36
N PRO A 12 -31.53 -10.98 -4.78
CA PRO A 12 -30.22 -11.18 -4.22
C PRO A 12 -29.22 -10.92 -5.36
N PRO A 13 -28.15 -10.14 -5.12
CA PRO A 13 -27.13 -9.97 -6.15
C PRO A 13 -26.73 -11.37 -6.61
N ALA A 14 -26.73 -11.59 -7.94
CA ALA A 14 -26.21 -12.82 -8.51
C ALA A 14 -24.91 -13.15 -7.78
N GLU A 15 -24.81 -14.33 -7.16
CA GLU A 15 -23.64 -14.69 -6.34
C GLU A 15 -22.39 -14.25 -7.12
N LEU A 16 -21.79 -13.14 -6.67
CA LEU A 16 -20.48 -12.76 -7.13
C LEU A 16 -19.64 -13.89 -6.60
N LYS A 17 -19.35 -14.87 -7.47
CA LYS A 17 -18.50 -15.99 -7.12
C LYS A 17 -17.30 -15.36 -6.46
N ALA A 18 -17.13 -15.62 -5.16
CA ALA A 18 -16.00 -15.14 -4.39
C ALA A 18 -14.81 -15.33 -5.31
N THR A 19 -14.14 -14.22 -5.66
CA THR A 19 -13.01 -14.35 -6.57
C THR A 19 -12.12 -15.43 -5.96
N ASN A 20 -11.68 -16.40 -6.77
CA ASN A 20 -11.00 -17.63 -6.31
C ASN A 20 -9.72 -17.38 -5.45
N ALA A 21 -9.46 -16.15 -5.01
CA ALA A 21 -8.48 -15.73 -4.01
C ALA A 21 -8.54 -16.54 -2.71
N ALA A 22 -9.72 -17.02 -2.29
CA ALA A 22 -9.83 -17.92 -1.13
C ALA A 22 -9.39 -19.38 -1.45
N ALA A 23 -9.50 -19.81 -2.71
CA ALA A 23 -9.23 -21.20 -3.12
C ALA A 23 -7.81 -21.43 -3.67
N ASN A 24 -7.15 -20.41 -4.25
CA ASN A 24 -5.90 -20.55 -5.00
C ASN A 24 -4.67 -19.90 -4.34
N GLY A 25 -4.74 -19.64 -3.03
CA GLY A 25 -3.68 -18.92 -2.35
C GLY A 25 -3.85 -17.41 -2.52
N PHE A 26 -3.53 -16.74 -1.43
CA PHE A 26 -3.80 -15.34 -1.22
C PHE A 26 -3.06 -14.47 -2.25
N PHE A 27 -3.81 -13.63 -2.98
CA PHE A 27 -3.36 -12.76 -4.08
C PHE A 27 -3.24 -13.46 -5.46
N PRO A 28 -3.78 -12.88 -6.56
CA PRO A 28 -3.77 -13.49 -7.90
C PRO A 28 -2.38 -13.73 -8.51
N PHE A 29 -1.31 -13.44 -7.77
CA PHE A 29 0.09 -13.59 -8.18
C PHE A 29 0.98 -14.12 -7.05
N ALA A 30 0.46 -14.98 -6.15
CA ALA A 30 1.22 -15.57 -5.04
C ALA A 30 2.51 -16.30 -5.50
N GLU A 31 2.51 -16.89 -6.68
CA GLU A 31 3.68 -17.53 -7.30
C GLU A 31 4.76 -16.54 -7.76
N ARG A 32 4.45 -15.24 -7.74
CA ARG A 32 5.31 -14.16 -8.22
C ARG A 32 5.75 -13.24 -7.07
N LEU A 33 5.91 -13.76 -5.86
CA LEU A 33 6.49 -12.99 -4.76
C LEU A 33 8.02 -13.07 -4.75
N ALA A 34 8.68 -12.33 -3.85
CA ALA A 34 10.13 -12.21 -3.76
C ALA A 34 10.79 -11.82 -5.09
N ARG A 35 10.24 -10.81 -5.77
CA ARG A 35 10.75 -10.36 -7.09
C ARG A 35 10.84 -8.85 -7.23
N ARG A 36 11.75 -8.40 -8.09
CA ARG A 36 11.83 -7.02 -8.58
C ARG A 36 11.16 -6.92 -9.95
N VAL A 37 10.50 -5.81 -10.21
CA VAL A 37 9.83 -5.46 -11.47
C VAL A 37 10.28 -4.05 -11.86
N ASP A 38 11.05 -3.93 -12.93
CA ASP A 38 11.43 -2.64 -13.50
C ASP A 38 10.38 -2.19 -14.54
N VAL A 39 9.91 -0.94 -14.42
CA VAL A 39 8.86 -0.34 -15.23
C VAL A 39 9.38 0.94 -15.89
N VAL A 40 9.24 1.05 -17.20
CA VAL A 40 9.57 2.27 -17.96
C VAL A 40 8.30 3.13 -18.07
N PRO A 41 8.24 4.30 -17.43
CA PRO A 41 7.06 5.16 -17.47
C PRO A 41 7.05 6.00 -18.76
N VAL A 42 5.84 6.30 -19.24
CA VAL A 42 5.64 7.26 -20.35
C VAL A 42 6.03 8.67 -19.92
N ARG A 43 5.58 9.08 -18.72
CA ARG A 43 5.92 10.38 -18.13
C ARG A 43 7.23 10.31 -17.36
N GLU A 44 7.84 11.47 -17.14
CA GLU A 44 9.02 11.57 -16.29
C GLU A 44 8.68 11.25 -14.83
N MET A 45 9.08 10.06 -14.37
CA MET A 45 8.80 9.57 -13.01
C MET A 45 9.98 8.75 -12.50
N ARG A 46 10.31 8.90 -11.22
CA ARG A 46 11.30 8.10 -10.50
C ARG A 46 10.66 7.63 -9.20
N ARG A 47 10.29 6.36 -9.14
CA ARG A 47 9.56 5.82 -8.00
C ARG A 47 10.04 4.43 -7.66
N VAL A 48 10.13 4.15 -6.37
CA VAL A 48 10.34 2.82 -5.84
C VAL A 48 9.18 2.45 -4.91
N GLU A 49 8.62 1.26 -5.10
CA GLU A 49 7.48 0.75 -4.35
C GLU A 49 7.78 -0.67 -3.86
N ILE A 50 7.52 -0.95 -2.59
CA ILE A 50 7.48 -2.31 -2.05
C ILE A 50 6.02 -2.66 -1.84
N LEU A 51 5.54 -3.63 -2.61
CA LEU A 51 4.18 -4.14 -2.55
C LEU A 51 4.15 -5.45 -1.77
N TYR A 52 3.20 -5.55 -0.84
CA TYR A 52 2.91 -6.76 -0.09
C TYR A 52 1.46 -7.17 -0.35
N PRO A 53 1.17 -8.42 -0.73
CA PRO A 53 -0.18 -8.95 -0.61
C PRO A 53 -0.51 -9.00 0.89
N ALA A 54 -1.51 -8.25 1.31
CA ALA A 54 -1.77 -8.03 2.73
C ALA A 54 -2.66 -9.17 3.27
N PRO A 55 -2.18 -10.06 4.16
CA PRO A 55 -2.83 -11.33 4.51
C PRO A 55 -4.27 -11.13 4.97
N PRO A 56 -5.22 -12.05 4.74
CA PRO A 56 -6.62 -11.82 5.09
C PRO A 56 -6.79 -11.75 6.61
N VAL A 57 -7.24 -10.59 7.10
CA VAL A 57 -7.54 -10.37 8.52
C VAL A 57 -9.03 -10.17 8.68
N PRO A 58 -9.77 -11.09 9.31
CA PRO A 58 -11.19 -10.89 9.60
C PRO A 58 -11.41 -9.62 10.44
N GLY A 59 -12.45 -8.83 10.13
CA GLY A 59 -12.76 -7.62 10.89
C GLY A 59 -11.76 -6.47 10.72
N TRP A 60 -10.90 -6.52 9.69
CA TRP A 60 -9.87 -5.50 9.45
C TRP A 60 -10.42 -4.09 9.21
N ARG A 61 -11.68 -4.00 8.73
CA ARG A 61 -12.37 -2.73 8.50
C ARG A 61 -12.77 -2.08 9.81
N GLU A 62 -13.20 -2.85 10.79
CA GLU A 62 -13.59 -2.37 12.11
C GLU A 62 -12.38 -2.13 12.99
N SER A 63 -11.36 -3.00 12.93
CA SER A 63 -10.14 -2.86 13.72
C SER A 63 -9.16 -1.83 13.16
N HIS A 64 -9.33 -1.41 11.89
CA HIS A 64 -8.40 -0.54 11.18
C HIS A 64 -6.93 -1.00 11.21
N VAL A 65 -6.68 -2.31 11.39
CA VAL A 65 -5.33 -2.80 11.67
C VAL A 65 -4.33 -2.50 10.55
N TYR A 66 -4.71 -2.51 9.27
CA TYR A 66 -3.77 -2.07 8.22
C TYR A 66 -3.53 -0.56 8.22
N ARG A 67 -4.51 0.26 8.64
CA ARG A 67 -4.29 1.71 8.79
C ARG A 67 -3.30 2.01 9.90
N LEU A 68 -3.30 1.21 10.98
CA LEU A 68 -2.25 1.28 12.00
C LEU A 68 -0.85 1.08 11.37
N PHE A 69 -0.68 0.08 10.51
CA PHE A 69 0.60 -0.12 9.80
C PHE A 69 0.90 0.98 8.77
N SER A 70 -0.11 1.54 8.10
CA SER A 70 0.04 2.75 7.27
C SER A 70 0.59 3.91 8.09
N HIS A 71 0.06 4.14 9.30
CA HIS A 71 0.51 5.19 10.20
C HIS A 71 1.95 4.94 10.67
N VAL A 72 2.25 3.74 11.18
CA VAL A 72 3.59 3.38 11.67
C VAL A 72 4.65 3.53 10.58
N LEU A 73 4.40 2.94 9.40
CA LEU A 73 5.36 2.96 8.30
C LEU A 73 5.43 4.34 7.63
N GLY A 74 4.30 5.03 7.50
CA GLY A 74 4.18 6.34 6.85
C GLY A 74 4.49 7.52 7.76
N HIS A 75 4.90 7.30 9.01
CA HIS A 75 5.17 8.36 9.97
C HIS A 75 6.20 9.39 9.44
N GLU A 76 5.96 10.68 9.67
CA GLU A 76 6.78 11.77 9.13
C GLU A 76 7.65 12.52 10.18
N GLY A 77 7.72 12.01 11.42
CA GLY A 77 8.55 12.61 12.46
C GLY A 77 10.05 12.67 12.14
N SER A 78 10.82 13.40 12.95
CA SER A 78 12.25 13.67 12.71
C SER A 78 13.15 12.43 12.55
N HIS A 79 12.73 11.31 13.14
CA HIS A 79 13.42 10.01 13.09
C HIS A 79 12.82 9.02 12.07
N SER A 80 11.86 9.47 11.25
CA SER A 80 11.25 8.65 10.21
C SER A 80 12.20 8.37 9.03
N LEU A 81 11.89 7.32 8.27
CA LEU A 81 12.53 7.08 6.98
C LEU A 81 12.33 8.26 6.02
N HIS A 82 11.12 8.85 5.97
CA HIS A 82 10.86 10.01 5.12
C HIS A 82 11.80 11.19 5.44
N ALA A 83 11.96 11.51 6.72
CA ALA A 83 12.87 12.57 7.17
C ALA A 83 14.33 12.25 6.82
N ALA A 84 14.76 10.99 6.95
CA ALA A 84 16.11 10.56 6.58
C ALA A 84 16.38 10.70 5.08
N LEU A 85 15.45 10.25 4.23
CA LEU A 85 15.56 10.37 2.78
C LEU A 85 15.51 11.83 2.31
N ARG A 86 14.67 12.68 2.93
CA ARG A 86 14.64 14.12 2.65
C ARG A 86 15.95 14.82 3.01
N ARG A 87 16.54 14.53 4.18
CA ARG A 87 17.83 15.14 4.58
C ARG A 87 18.98 14.82 3.61
N LYS A 88 18.95 13.65 2.99
CA LYS A 88 19.93 13.25 1.97
C LYS A 88 19.62 13.82 0.58
N GLY A 89 18.47 14.49 0.41
CA GLY A 89 18.00 14.95 -0.89
C GLY A 89 17.57 13.82 -1.82
N TRP A 90 17.27 12.62 -1.29
CA TRP A 90 17.01 11.41 -2.08
C TRP A 90 15.54 11.23 -2.45
N ALA A 91 14.61 11.66 -1.60
CA ALA A 91 13.17 11.53 -1.87
C ALA A 91 12.42 12.86 -1.70
N ARG A 92 11.37 13.04 -2.50
CA ARG A 92 10.42 14.15 -2.41
C ARG A 92 9.25 13.81 -1.51
N SER A 93 8.73 12.59 -1.65
CA SER A 93 7.59 12.07 -0.91
C SER A 93 7.85 10.63 -0.50
N PHE A 94 7.20 10.21 0.57
CA PHE A 94 7.17 8.85 1.06
C PHE A 94 5.77 8.55 1.58
N SER A 95 5.26 7.35 1.33
CA SER A 95 3.93 6.96 1.81
C SER A 95 3.85 5.47 2.09
N ALA A 96 2.97 5.09 3.01
CA ALA A 96 2.60 3.72 3.26
C ALA A 96 1.07 3.59 3.35
N GLY A 97 0.50 2.55 2.75
CA GLY A 97 -0.93 2.31 2.80
C GLY A 97 -1.46 1.31 1.79
N TYR A 98 -2.77 1.33 1.56
CA TYR A 98 -3.41 0.45 0.58
C TYR A 98 -3.01 0.83 -0.85
N ALA A 99 -2.50 -0.13 -1.61
CA ALA A 99 -2.46 -0.05 -3.07
C ALA A 99 -3.73 -0.61 -3.71
N LEU A 100 -4.35 -1.59 -3.05
CA LEU A 100 -5.61 -2.20 -3.46
C LEU A 100 -6.40 -2.58 -2.22
N SER A 101 -7.70 -2.36 -2.23
CA SER A 101 -8.62 -2.81 -1.19
C SER A 101 -9.95 -3.20 -1.83
N ILE A 102 -10.03 -4.46 -2.26
CA ILE A 102 -11.30 -5.10 -2.66
C ILE A 102 -11.63 -6.17 -1.62
N GLN A 103 -12.89 -6.61 -1.59
CA GLN A 103 -13.45 -7.46 -0.53
C GLN A 103 -12.54 -8.64 -0.13
N ASP A 104 -11.97 -9.35 -1.11
CA ASP A 104 -11.14 -10.54 -0.89
C ASP A 104 -9.64 -10.33 -1.15
N CYS A 105 -9.21 -9.11 -1.49
CA CYS A 105 -7.82 -8.85 -1.87
C CYS A 105 -7.37 -7.45 -1.45
N ILE A 106 -6.36 -7.43 -0.58
CA ILE A 106 -5.71 -6.20 -0.13
C ILE A 106 -4.26 -6.26 -0.55
N ALA A 107 -3.77 -5.17 -1.15
CA ALA A 107 -2.35 -4.95 -1.36
C ALA A 107 -1.91 -3.78 -0.47
N PHE A 108 -0.88 -4.00 0.34
CA PHE A 108 -0.23 -2.94 1.09
C PHE A 108 1.01 -2.48 0.34
N LYS A 109 1.32 -1.18 0.42
CA LYS A 109 2.40 -0.55 -0.30
C LYS A 109 3.20 0.37 0.58
N VAL A 110 4.52 0.36 0.41
CA VAL A 110 5.46 1.37 0.90
C VAL A 110 6.14 2.00 -0.31
N SER A 111 6.06 3.31 -0.48
CA SER A 111 6.45 4.01 -1.71
C SER A 111 7.31 5.22 -1.41
N ALA A 112 8.31 5.47 -2.27
CA ALA A 112 9.07 6.72 -2.29
C ALA A 112 9.14 7.31 -3.70
N GLU A 113 8.88 8.60 -3.83
CA GLU A 113 9.19 9.35 -5.06
C GLU A 113 10.59 9.94 -4.96
N LEU A 114 11.46 9.56 -5.88
CA LEU A 114 12.88 9.86 -5.82
C LEU A 114 13.21 11.16 -6.55
N THR A 115 14.25 11.83 -6.07
CA THR A 115 14.96 12.84 -6.84
C THR A 115 15.88 12.17 -7.86
N LYS A 116 16.55 12.96 -8.71
CA LYS A 116 17.63 12.43 -9.57
C LYS A 116 18.77 11.84 -8.74
N GLU A 117 19.10 12.49 -7.63
CA GLU A 117 20.13 12.00 -6.70
C GLU A 117 19.69 10.69 -6.05
N GLY A 118 18.45 10.61 -5.54
CA GLY A 118 17.94 9.36 -4.94
C GLY A 118 17.86 8.19 -5.92
N GLU A 119 17.65 8.44 -7.21
CA GLU A 119 17.76 7.42 -8.25
C GLU A 119 19.20 6.93 -8.47
N ALA A 120 20.20 7.79 -8.27
CA ALA A 120 21.61 7.40 -8.33
C ALA A 120 22.02 6.53 -7.13
N HIS A 121 21.33 6.67 -5.99
CA HIS A 121 21.49 5.86 -4.76
C HIS A 121 20.33 4.88 -4.57
N LEU A 122 19.81 4.32 -5.67
CA LEU A 122 18.59 3.51 -5.66
C LEU A 122 18.70 2.29 -4.72
N ASP A 123 19.85 1.62 -4.73
CA ASP A 123 20.07 0.41 -3.96
C ASP A 123 20.12 0.70 -2.45
N GLU A 124 20.75 1.82 -2.04
CA GLU A 124 20.72 2.27 -0.65
C GLU A 124 19.32 2.68 -0.20
N VAL A 125 18.54 3.31 -1.09
CA VAL A 125 17.14 3.67 -0.78
C VAL A 125 16.31 2.41 -0.56
N ILE A 126 16.45 1.40 -1.43
CA ILE A 126 15.75 0.11 -1.30
C ILE A 126 16.11 -0.57 0.03
N ASP A 127 17.40 -0.64 0.37
CA ASP A 127 17.86 -1.21 1.63
C ASP A 127 17.27 -0.48 2.84
N LEU A 128 17.30 0.86 2.85
CA LEU A 128 16.69 1.66 3.92
C LEU A 128 15.18 1.43 4.04
N MET A 129 14.47 1.27 2.92
CA MET A 129 13.05 0.94 2.93
C MET A 129 12.78 -0.44 3.55
N PHE A 130 13.52 -1.47 3.15
CA PHE A 130 13.34 -2.81 3.74
C PHE A 130 13.70 -2.86 5.23
N ARG A 131 14.77 -2.15 5.65
CA ARG A 131 15.10 -2.01 7.09
C ARG A 131 14.02 -1.29 7.87
N TRP A 132 13.40 -0.27 7.28
CA TRP A 132 12.27 0.42 7.90
C TRP A 132 11.06 -0.49 8.08
N VAL A 133 10.73 -1.29 7.05
CA VAL A 133 9.67 -2.30 7.17
C VAL A 133 10.03 -3.36 8.23
N ALA A 134 11.28 -3.82 8.28
CA ALA A 134 11.75 -4.78 9.29
C ALA A 134 11.53 -4.27 10.71
N ARG A 135 11.83 -2.99 10.99
CA ARG A 135 11.57 -2.39 12.31
C ARG A 135 10.09 -2.41 12.69
N ALA A 136 9.18 -2.13 11.74
CA ALA A 136 7.74 -2.21 12.02
C ALA A 136 7.27 -3.65 12.34
N ARG A 137 7.94 -4.66 11.80
CA ARG A 137 7.68 -6.08 12.09
C ARG A 137 8.15 -6.49 13.48
N GLU A 138 9.14 -5.81 14.02
CA GLU A 138 9.75 -6.08 15.33
C GLU A 138 9.06 -5.33 16.48
N LEU A 139 8.14 -4.40 16.18
CA LEU A 139 7.38 -3.71 17.21
C LEU A 139 6.57 -4.71 18.05
N ASP A 140 6.72 -4.59 19.37
CA ASP A 140 5.94 -5.40 20.30
C ASP A 140 4.47 -4.95 20.35
N VAL A 141 3.62 -5.84 20.86
CA VAL A 141 2.17 -5.63 20.92
C VAL A 141 1.80 -4.44 21.81
N ALA A 142 2.53 -4.18 22.89
CA ALA A 142 2.23 -3.06 23.79
C ALA A 142 2.53 -1.72 23.10
N THR A 143 3.63 -1.64 22.36
CA THR A 143 3.96 -0.47 21.54
C THR A 143 2.91 -0.22 20.45
N LEU A 144 2.49 -1.27 19.74
CA LEU A 144 1.43 -1.17 18.73
C LEU A 144 0.08 -0.77 19.35
N GLY A 145 -0.27 -1.32 20.51
CA GLY A 145 -1.48 -0.97 21.25
C GLY A 145 -1.50 0.50 21.67
N ARG A 146 -0.38 1.03 22.18
CA ARG A 146 -0.27 2.46 22.51
C ARG A 146 -0.47 3.35 21.28
N ILE A 147 0.17 3.04 20.15
CA ILE A 147 -0.01 3.82 18.91
C ILE A 147 -1.46 3.74 18.42
N TYR A 148 -2.08 2.56 18.53
CA TYR A 148 -3.49 2.38 18.20
C TYR A 148 -4.40 3.26 19.06
N GLU A 149 -4.18 3.32 20.38
CA GLU A 149 -4.97 4.16 21.30
C GLU A 149 -4.79 5.67 20.99
N GLU A 150 -3.56 6.09 20.67
CA GLU A 150 -3.26 7.47 20.25
C GLU A 150 -4.03 7.81 18.96
N GLU A 151 -3.95 6.96 17.93
CA GLU A 151 -4.68 7.14 16.68
C GLU A 151 -6.19 7.11 16.89
N GLN A 152 -6.70 6.21 17.72
CA GLN A 152 -8.13 6.14 18.03
C GLN A 152 -8.62 7.43 18.69
N THR A 153 -7.84 7.98 19.61
CA THR A 153 -8.13 9.25 20.28
C THR A 153 -8.18 10.40 19.29
N LEU A 154 -7.17 10.52 18.41
CA LEU A 154 -7.14 11.57 17.39
C LEU A 154 -8.29 11.44 16.38
N ASN A 155 -8.59 10.22 15.94
CA ASN A 155 -9.70 9.96 15.02
C ASN A 155 -11.06 10.24 15.67
N GLN A 156 -11.23 9.94 16.96
CA GLN A 156 -12.44 10.28 17.69
C GLN A 156 -12.62 11.80 17.80
N MET A 157 -11.55 12.53 18.17
CA MET A 157 -11.59 14.00 18.20
C MET A 157 -11.92 14.58 16.81
N SER A 158 -11.30 14.06 15.76
CA SER A 158 -11.59 14.49 14.38
C SER A 158 -13.05 14.21 13.99
N PHE A 159 -13.61 13.09 14.43
CA PHE A 159 -15.02 12.77 14.22
C PHE A 159 -15.95 13.73 14.97
N ASP A 160 -15.70 13.94 16.27
CA ASP A 160 -16.54 14.79 17.13
C ASP A 160 -16.59 16.25 16.64
N TRP A 161 -15.48 16.73 16.07
CA TRP A 161 -15.33 18.11 15.57
C TRP A 161 -15.38 18.21 14.04
N THR A 162 -16.01 17.26 13.36
CA THR A 162 -16.15 17.29 11.89
C THR A 162 -16.95 18.50 11.42
N GLU A 163 -16.36 19.29 10.52
CA GLU A 163 -17.05 20.39 9.86
C GLU A 163 -18.07 19.88 8.82
N ARG A 164 -19.06 20.73 8.52
CA ARG A 164 -20.05 20.40 7.48
C ARG A 164 -19.37 20.35 6.11
N SER A 165 -19.42 19.18 5.49
CA SER A 165 -19.03 18.97 4.09
C SER A 165 -20.22 19.19 3.15
N ALA A 166 -19.97 19.20 1.85
CA ALA A 166 -21.02 19.30 0.85
C ALA A 166 -22.01 18.11 0.99
N PRO A 167 -23.34 18.33 0.96
CA PRO A 167 -24.32 17.26 1.16
C PRO A 167 -24.17 16.07 0.21
N GLU A 168 -23.78 16.33 -1.03
CA GLU A 168 -23.53 15.33 -2.06
C GLU A 168 -22.37 14.38 -1.71
N ASP A 169 -21.29 14.91 -1.13
CA ASP A 169 -20.14 14.12 -0.68
C ASP A 169 -20.52 13.24 0.50
N VAL A 170 -21.31 13.77 1.43
CA VAL A 170 -21.80 13.02 2.59
C VAL A 170 -22.73 11.90 2.13
N ALA A 171 -23.68 12.19 1.24
CA ALA A 171 -24.62 11.19 0.73
C ALA A 171 -23.89 10.06 -0.02
N SER A 172 -22.95 10.41 -0.90
CA SER A 172 -22.13 9.44 -1.64
C SER A 172 -21.25 8.60 -0.71
N GLY A 173 -20.57 9.24 0.25
CA GLY A 173 -19.72 8.55 1.23
C GLY A 173 -20.51 7.58 2.11
N VAL A 174 -21.66 8.00 2.62
CA VAL A 174 -22.55 7.15 3.43
C VAL A 174 -23.08 5.98 2.62
N ALA A 175 -23.55 6.21 1.39
CA ALA A 175 -24.04 5.14 0.52
C ALA A 175 -22.99 4.05 0.28
N ASN A 176 -21.73 4.43 0.01
CA ASN A 176 -20.62 3.47 -0.13
C ASN A 176 -20.32 2.74 1.19
N ASN A 177 -20.39 3.43 2.33
CA ASN A 177 -20.09 2.84 3.62
C ASN A 177 -21.18 1.86 4.12
N LEU A 178 -22.44 2.01 3.68
CA LEU A 178 -23.53 1.10 4.03
C LEU A 178 -23.33 -0.33 3.49
N GLU A 179 -22.45 -0.52 2.49
CA GLU A 179 -22.04 -1.85 2.03
C GLU A 179 -21.24 -2.62 3.10
N TYR A 180 -20.49 -1.89 3.95
CA TYR A 180 -19.52 -2.48 4.87
C TYR A 180 -19.89 -2.32 6.35
N TYR A 181 -20.68 -1.29 6.70
CA TYR A 181 -20.95 -0.94 8.08
C TYR A 181 -22.46 -0.86 8.33
N PRO A 182 -22.94 -1.24 9.53
CA PRO A 182 -24.35 -1.15 9.86
C PRO A 182 -24.81 0.32 9.87
N PRO A 183 -26.08 0.60 9.52
CA PRO A 183 -26.60 1.97 9.43
C PRO A 183 -26.32 2.84 10.65
N ASP A 184 -26.46 2.30 11.86
CA ASP A 184 -26.27 3.04 13.11
C ASP A 184 -24.81 3.49 13.36
N LEU A 185 -23.85 2.88 12.66
CA LEU A 185 -22.42 3.14 12.83
C LEU A 185 -21.74 3.63 11.54
N VAL A 186 -22.51 3.85 10.47
CA VAL A 186 -22.00 4.13 9.11
C VAL A 186 -21.16 5.41 9.03
N LEU A 187 -21.42 6.38 9.91
CA LEU A 187 -20.66 7.62 9.98
C LEU A 187 -19.38 7.48 10.82
N LEU A 188 -19.43 6.65 11.87
CA LEU A 188 -18.36 6.52 12.86
C LEU A 188 -17.29 5.52 12.41
N ARG A 189 -17.68 4.29 12.06
CA ARG A 189 -16.76 3.16 11.83
C ARG A 189 -15.74 3.37 10.72
N PRO A 190 -16.07 4.03 9.59
CA PRO A 190 -15.05 4.34 8.59
C PRO A 190 -13.92 5.24 9.10
N ARG A 191 -14.08 5.89 10.26
CA ARG A 191 -13.13 6.87 10.82
C ARG A 191 -12.53 6.39 12.14
N VAL A 192 -13.36 5.88 13.05
CA VAL A 192 -12.93 5.44 14.39
C VAL A 192 -12.94 3.92 14.49
N ALA A 193 -11.75 3.39 14.76
CA ALA A 193 -11.54 1.97 14.97
C ALA A 193 -12.32 1.45 16.18
N ALA A 194 -12.81 0.22 16.11
CA ALA A 194 -13.65 -0.40 17.13
C ALA A 194 -12.85 -1.08 18.24
N PHE A 195 -11.79 -1.79 17.88
CA PHE A 195 -10.96 -2.57 18.80
C PHE A 195 -9.56 -2.78 18.21
N PHE A 196 -8.56 -2.93 19.08
CA PHE A 196 -7.22 -3.31 18.67
C PHE A 196 -7.16 -4.82 18.38
N ASP A 197 -6.85 -5.19 17.14
CA ASP A 197 -6.70 -6.59 16.74
C ASP A 197 -5.23 -7.04 16.80
N GLU A 198 -4.81 -7.53 17.97
CA GLU A 198 -3.45 -8.04 18.18
C GLU A 198 -3.10 -9.21 17.24
N ALA A 199 -4.07 -10.09 16.96
CA ALA A 199 -3.87 -11.25 16.12
C ALA A 199 -3.70 -10.82 14.66
N GLY A 200 -4.53 -9.90 14.19
CA GLY A 200 -4.41 -9.24 12.91
C GLY A 200 -3.08 -8.50 12.76
N ALA A 201 -2.63 -7.80 13.79
CA ALA A 201 -1.36 -7.08 13.77
C ALA A 201 -0.18 -8.05 13.58
N LYS A 202 -0.15 -9.16 14.32
CA LYS A 202 0.87 -10.21 14.16
C LYS A 202 0.85 -10.84 12.76
N LYS A 203 -0.35 -11.08 12.20
CA LYS A 203 -0.49 -11.57 10.81
C LYS A 203 0.11 -10.58 9.81
N ILE A 204 -0.15 -9.29 9.97
CA ILE A 204 0.41 -8.26 9.09
C ILE A 204 1.93 -8.20 9.22
N GLN A 205 2.49 -8.21 10.44
CA GLN A 205 3.95 -8.24 10.64
C GLN A 205 4.62 -9.45 9.97
N ALA A 206 3.99 -10.63 10.02
CA ALA A 206 4.46 -11.81 9.29
C ALA A 206 4.35 -11.63 7.76
N GLY A 207 3.27 -11.00 7.28
CA GLY A 207 3.02 -10.69 5.87
C GLY A 207 4.00 -9.68 5.26
N LEU A 208 4.57 -8.78 6.07
CA LEU A 208 5.52 -7.75 5.64
C LEU A 208 6.97 -8.26 5.44
N ALA A 209 7.18 -9.58 5.42
CA ALA A 209 8.49 -10.18 5.21
C ALA A 209 8.99 -10.00 3.75
N PRO A 210 10.30 -9.83 3.50
CA PRO A 210 10.84 -9.64 2.14
C PRO A 210 10.46 -10.75 1.16
N GLU A 211 10.27 -11.97 1.62
CA GLU A 211 9.85 -13.12 0.81
C GLU A 211 8.44 -12.94 0.23
N HIS A 212 7.63 -12.08 0.84
CA HIS A 212 6.30 -11.73 0.37
C HIS A 212 6.26 -10.42 -0.44
N ALA A 213 7.40 -9.74 -0.61
CA ALA A 213 7.45 -8.47 -1.32
C ALA A 213 7.55 -8.64 -2.85
N VAL A 214 6.93 -7.69 -3.54
CA VAL A 214 7.22 -7.35 -4.93
C VAL A 214 7.80 -5.93 -4.94
N LEU A 215 9.06 -5.80 -5.31
CA LEU A 215 9.74 -4.52 -5.46
C LEU A 215 9.45 -3.98 -6.87
N VAL A 216 8.88 -2.79 -6.99
CA VAL A 216 8.63 -2.14 -8.28
C VAL A 216 9.51 -0.89 -8.37
N VAL A 217 10.31 -0.82 -9.43
CA VAL A 217 11.17 0.34 -9.72
C VAL A 217 10.67 0.97 -11.02
N THR A 218 10.11 2.17 -10.92
CA THR A 218 9.61 2.92 -12.07
C THR A 218 10.56 4.07 -12.40
N ARG A 219 11.24 3.99 -13.54
CA ARG A 219 12.15 5.04 -14.03
C ARG A 219 12.37 4.98 -15.52
N LYS A 220 12.74 6.10 -16.13
CA LYS A 220 13.24 6.10 -17.52
C LYS A 220 14.68 5.58 -17.55
N PRO A 221 15.09 4.86 -18.62
CA PRO A 221 16.48 4.44 -18.77
C PRO A 221 17.41 5.65 -18.94
N SER A 222 18.55 5.60 -18.25
CA SER A 222 19.60 6.63 -18.33
C SER A 222 20.18 6.71 -19.74
N GLY A 223 20.05 7.86 -20.42
CA GLY A 223 20.65 8.10 -21.74
C GLY A 223 19.65 8.27 -22.91
N ALA A 224 18.35 8.11 -22.69
CA ALA A 224 17.35 8.41 -23.71
C ALA A 224 17.09 9.93 -23.79
N GLY A 225 17.85 10.62 -24.65
CA GLY A 225 17.44 11.94 -25.14
C GLY A 225 16.09 11.85 -25.84
N ALA A 226 15.29 12.91 -25.78
CA ALA A 226 13.92 12.94 -26.31
C ALA A 226 13.82 12.67 -27.83
N GLU A 227 14.94 12.69 -28.56
CA GLU A 227 15.01 12.46 -30.01
C GLU A 227 15.50 11.03 -30.37
N ASP A 228 16.28 10.37 -29.51
CA ASP A 228 16.76 8.98 -29.75
C ASP A 228 15.77 7.91 -29.28
N ALA A 229 14.76 8.30 -28.51
CA ALA A 229 13.73 7.42 -27.96
C ALA A 229 12.77 6.84 -29.02
N SER A 230 12.79 7.33 -30.26
CA SER A 230 11.93 6.82 -31.36
C SER A 230 12.63 5.72 -32.16
N ALA A 231 13.94 5.85 -32.40
CA ALA A 231 14.70 4.90 -33.22
C ALA A 231 15.32 3.76 -32.40
N ALA A 232 15.82 4.04 -31.19
CA ALA A 232 16.30 2.99 -30.27
C ALA A 232 15.15 2.20 -29.65
N ALA A 233 13.95 2.80 -29.54
CA ALA A 233 12.75 2.07 -29.16
C ALA A 233 12.37 1.05 -30.22
N ALA A 234 12.38 1.39 -31.51
CA ALA A 234 11.91 0.46 -32.55
C ALA A 234 12.76 -0.82 -32.71
N GLU A 235 14.09 -0.73 -32.58
CA GLU A 235 14.98 -1.91 -32.70
C GLU A 235 15.08 -2.74 -31.41
N GLU A 236 14.85 -2.13 -30.24
CA GLU A 236 14.78 -2.83 -28.94
C GLU A 236 13.34 -3.28 -28.60
N GLU A 237 12.29 -2.67 -29.19
CA GLU A 237 10.85 -2.98 -29.06
C GLU A 237 10.51 -4.36 -29.60
N GLU A 238 11.21 -4.82 -30.64
CA GLU A 238 10.93 -6.13 -31.23
C GLU A 238 11.56 -7.28 -30.41
N LYS A 239 12.63 -7.01 -29.66
CA LYS A 239 13.27 -7.98 -28.74
C LYS A 239 12.77 -7.88 -27.30
N ARG A 240 12.30 -6.72 -26.86
CA ARG A 240 11.62 -6.48 -25.58
C ARG A 240 10.16 -6.13 -25.82
N ARG A 241 9.39 -7.12 -26.24
CA ARG A 241 7.95 -7.09 -25.95
C ARG A 241 7.80 -7.05 -24.42
N VAL A 242 7.57 -5.84 -23.92
CA VAL A 242 7.23 -5.39 -22.58
C VAL A 242 6.81 -6.52 -21.63
N PHE A 243 7.80 -7.16 -21.02
CA PHE A 243 7.63 -7.95 -19.82
C PHE A 243 8.52 -7.34 -18.74
N PRO A 244 8.02 -7.18 -17.50
CA PRO A 244 8.86 -6.70 -16.41
C PRO A 244 10.06 -7.64 -16.27
N LEU A 245 11.26 -7.08 -16.14
CA LEU A 245 12.44 -7.88 -15.81
C LEU A 245 12.28 -8.37 -14.37
N GLU A 246 12.03 -9.67 -14.20
CA GLU A 246 11.82 -10.28 -12.89
C GLU A 246 13.16 -10.75 -12.30
N ILE A 247 13.67 -10.06 -11.29
CA ILE A 247 14.90 -10.45 -10.58
C ILE A 247 14.52 -11.02 -9.21
N PRO A 248 14.98 -12.24 -8.83
CA PRO A 248 14.75 -12.79 -7.50
C PRO A 248 15.30 -11.86 -6.39
N LEU A 249 14.47 -11.53 -5.39
CA LEU A 249 14.84 -10.58 -4.33
C LEU A 249 16.01 -11.09 -3.47
N LYS A 250 16.21 -12.40 -3.36
CA LYS A 250 17.40 -12.99 -2.72
C LYS A 250 18.70 -12.54 -3.38
N GLN A 251 18.72 -12.34 -4.71
CA GLN A 251 19.89 -11.81 -5.42
C GLN A 251 20.07 -10.31 -5.14
N VAL A 252 18.98 -9.56 -5.05
CA VAL A 252 19.01 -8.13 -4.70
C VAL A 252 19.52 -7.91 -3.27
N ILE A 253 18.99 -8.65 -2.30
CA ILE A 253 19.40 -8.58 -0.89
C ILE A 253 20.83 -9.11 -0.69
N SER A 254 21.24 -10.15 -1.41
CA SER A 254 22.61 -10.65 -1.36
C SER A 254 23.63 -9.68 -1.98
N MET A 255 23.26 -8.93 -3.02
CA MET A 255 24.11 -7.90 -3.60
C MET A 255 24.28 -6.71 -2.64
N LEU A 256 23.24 -6.36 -1.89
CA LEU A 256 23.29 -5.34 -0.83
C LEU A 256 24.16 -5.75 0.36
N ALA A 257 24.26 -7.06 0.66
CA ALA A 257 25.13 -7.59 1.72
C ALA A 257 26.63 -7.60 1.36
N THR A 258 27.01 -7.27 0.12
CA THR A 258 28.41 -7.26 -0.34
C THR A 258 29.03 -5.84 -0.33
N VAL A 259 28.30 -4.82 0.13
CA VAL A 259 28.77 -3.42 0.20
C VAL A 259 28.76 -2.88 1.64
N LEU A 260 29.04 -3.74 2.62
CA LEU A 260 29.37 -3.33 3.99
C LEU A 260 30.74 -3.85 4.40
#